data_AF-A0A164P2Y0-F1
#
_entry.id   AF-A0A164P2Y0-F1
#
_cell.length_a   1.000
_cell.length_b   1.000
_cell.length_c   1.000
_cell.angle_alpha   90.00
_cell.angle_beta   90.00
_cell.angle_gamma   90.00
#
_symmetry.space_group_name_H-M   'P 1'
#
loop_
_entity.id
_entity.type
_entity.pdbx_description
1 polymer ?
#
loop_
_entity_poly.entity_id
_entity_poly.type
_entity_poly.pdbx_seq_one_letter_code
_entity_poly.pdbx_strand_id
1 'polypeptide(L)'
;MEAEQLYETYQSLLFSLAYRILGSVMDAEDIVHDVFISLNNMEDIQSIENMRAYLCKMVTNRSIDKLRSAAHKRNVYVGMWLPEPFVEEIDDPSESFVMKESISTAYLLLLQQLTEVERVVFILREVFSYDYEEIASIVDKSSVNCRKIFQRARKSILDKPKQSTLSTKKMAIYVEKFVSSLQCGDAQGMLEVLKTDVILRADGGGKATTAIHPIYSADRIIRLFFGIGKKFPEEYNVDYKMVNGAPGVIVKVNNKVTYVLSFSFENEKISNIYMMVNPEKLMHLNVTV
;
A
#
# COMPACT_ATOMS: atom_id res chain seq x y z
N MET A 1 20.69 24.72 3.58
CA MET A 1 19.41 24.27 4.18
C MET A 1 19.74 23.43 5.37
N GLU A 2 19.11 23.72 6.51
CA GLU A 2 19.22 22.88 7.70
C GLU A 2 18.47 21.55 7.47
N ALA A 3 18.88 20.48 8.15
CA ALA A 3 18.32 19.14 7.96
C ALA A 3 16.79 19.09 8.16
N GLU A 4 16.26 19.94 9.05
CA GLU A 4 14.84 20.11 9.31
C GLU A 4 14.07 20.64 8.09
N GLN A 5 14.61 21.65 7.39
CA GLN A 5 14.01 22.17 6.15
C GLN A 5 13.99 21.11 5.04
N LEU A 6 15.05 20.28 4.98
CA LEU A 6 15.12 19.17 4.03
C LEU A 6 14.10 18.08 4.37
N TYR A 7 13.87 17.84 5.66
CA TYR A 7 12.86 16.92 6.15
C TYR A 7 11.46 17.35 5.72
N GLU A 8 11.05 18.57 6.08
CA GLU A 8 9.75 19.13 5.71
C GLU A 8 9.54 19.14 4.19
N THR A 9 10.60 19.38 3.42
CA THR A 9 10.52 19.45 1.95
C THR A 9 10.39 18.06 1.30
N TYR A 10 11.11 17.05 1.79
CA TYR A 10 11.29 15.79 1.08
C TYR A 10 10.69 14.57 1.76
N GLN A 11 10.28 14.62 3.04
CA GLN A 11 9.76 13.47 3.78
C GLN A 11 8.63 12.76 3.01
N SER A 12 7.60 13.47 2.57
CA SER A 12 6.45 12.87 1.87
C SER A 12 6.84 12.22 0.53
N LEU A 13 7.80 12.84 -0.19
CA LEU A 13 8.36 12.29 -1.43
C LEU A 13 9.10 10.98 -1.17
N LEU A 14 9.98 10.99 -0.19
CA LEU A 14 10.84 9.87 0.16
C LEU A 14 10.05 8.72 0.77
N PHE A 15 9.04 9.02 1.60
CA PHE A 15 8.09 8.05 2.13
C PHE A 15 7.30 7.38 1.01
N SER A 16 6.72 8.16 0.09
CA SER A 16 5.99 7.64 -1.08
C SER A 16 6.88 6.71 -1.92
N LEU A 17 8.15 7.06 -2.14
CA LEU A 17 9.12 6.23 -2.84
C LEU A 17 9.39 4.91 -2.09
N ALA A 18 9.77 5.00 -0.82
CA ALA A 18 10.09 3.84 0.02
C ALA A 18 8.89 2.88 0.14
N TYR A 19 7.70 3.43 0.42
CA TYR A 19 6.48 2.65 0.58
C TYR A 19 6.09 1.91 -0.71
N ARG A 20 6.22 2.53 -1.89
CA ARG A 20 5.98 1.83 -3.17
C ARG A 20 7.00 0.71 -3.44
N ILE A 21 8.23 0.88 -2.98
CA ILE A 21 9.28 -0.15 -3.12
C ILE A 21 9.02 -1.32 -2.16
N LEU A 22 8.69 -1.04 -0.89
CA LEU A 22 8.63 -2.02 0.19
C LEU A 22 7.24 -2.66 0.34
N GLY A 23 6.21 -1.82 0.30
CA GLY A 23 4.83 -2.16 0.68
C GLY A 23 4.65 -2.33 2.19
N SER A 24 5.48 -1.69 3.00
CA SER A 24 5.37 -1.59 4.46
C SER A 24 5.49 -0.11 4.82
N VAL A 25 4.53 0.40 5.59
CA VAL A 25 4.50 1.78 6.09
C VAL A 25 5.61 1.95 7.10
N MET A 26 5.72 1.01 8.05
CA MET A 26 6.74 1.06 9.09
C MET A 26 8.16 1.01 8.51
N ASP A 27 8.44 0.09 7.59
CA ASP A 27 9.76 0.02 6.97
C ASP A 27 10.06 1.28 6.11
N ALA A 28 9.03 1.93 5.56
CA ALA A 28 9.20 3.16 4.80
C ALA A 28 9.53 4.35 5.70
N GLU A 29 8.82 4.50 6.82
CA GLU A 29 9.11 5.51 7.86
C GLU A 29 10.52 5.34 8.40
N ASP A 30 10.90 4.12 8.78
CA ASP A 30 12.24 3.80 9.28
C ASP A 30 13.33 4.20 8.29
N ILE A 31 13.19 3.85 7.01
CA ILE A 31 14.18 4.19 5.99
C ILE A 31 14.30 5.71 5.80
N VAL A 32 13.18 6.43 5.77
CA VAL A 32 13.19 7.88 5.64
C VAL A 32 13.88 8.51 6.84
N HIS A 33 13.53 8.07 8.05
CA HIS A 33 14.14 8.52 9.29
C HIS A 33 15.66 8.30 9.30
N ASP A 34 16.10 7.08 8.99
CA ASP A 34 17.52 6.75 8.96
C ASP A 34 18.28 7.59 7.92
N VAL A 35 17.64 7.93 6.78
CA VAL A 35 18.25 8.76 5.72
C VAL A 35 18.49 10.17 6.24
N PHE A 36 17.52 10.77 6.93
CA PHE A 36 17.68 12.11 7.51
C PHE A 36 18.67 12.14 8.68
N ILE A 37 18.75 11.09 9.51
CA ILE A 37 19.84 10.95 10.50
C ILE A 37 21.20 10.96 9.80
N SER A 38 21.33 10.19 8.71
CA SER A 38 22.59 10.08 7.98
C SER A 38 22.98 11.38 7.30
N LEU A 39 21.98 12.12 6.80
CA LEU A 39 22.17 13.44 6.23
C LEU A 39 22.65 14.43 7.29
N ASN A 40 22.06 14.42 8.49
CA ASN A 40 22.44 15.32 9.58
C ASN A 40 23.88 15.11 10.08
N ASN A 41 24.41 13.90 9.91
CA ASN A 41 25.79 13.55 10.28
C ASN A 41 26.82 13.85 9.18
N MET A 42 26.41 14.44 8.06
CA MET A 42 27.30 14.77 6.94
C MET A 42 27.86 16.18 7.08
N GLU A 43 29.17 16.33 6.91
CA GLU A 43 29.85 17.64 7.02
C GLU A 43 29.65 18.52 5.78
N ASP A 44 29.64 17.92 4.58
CA ASP A 44 29.63 18.64 3.29
C ASP A 44 28.29 18.60 2.55
N ILE A 45 27.16 18.66 3.26
CA ILE A 45 25.81 18.63 2.63
C ILE A 45 25.67 19.71 1.54
N GLN A 46 26.35 20.85 1.69
CA GLN A 46 26.30 21.97 0.75
C GLN A 46 26.95 21.67 -0.62
N SER A 47 27.79 20.63 -0.74
CA SER A 47 28.40 20.26 -2.02
C SER A 47 27.46 19.42 -2.90
N ILE A 48 26.27 19.04 -2.40
CA ILE A 48 25.31 18.23 -3.14
C ILE A 48 24.54 19.13 -4.12
N GLU A 49 24.86 19.00 -5.41
CA GLU A 49 24.23 19.80 -6.48
C GLU A 49 22.72 19.55 -6.61
N ASN A 50 22.29 18.28 -6.52
CA ASN A 50 20.89 17.89 -6.61
C ASN A 50 20.46 17.06 -5.39
N MET A 51 20.00 17.77 -4.36
CA MET A 51 19.57 17.17 -3.10
C MET A 51 18.44 16.16 -3.25
N ARG A 52 17.47 16.45 -4.12
CA ARG A 52 16.33 15.55 -4.38
C ARG A 52 16.81 14.21 -4.94
N ALA A 53 17.64 14.22 -5.97
CA ALA A 53 18.17 13.01 -6.57
C ALA A 53 19.06 12.23 -5.60
N TYR A 54 19.86 12.93 -4.79
CA TYR A 54 20.70 12.34 -3.76
C TYR A 54 19.89 11.57 -2.70
N LEU A 55 18.87 12.21 -2.13
CA LEU A 55 18.00 11.58 -1.13
C LEU A 55 17.19 10.41 -1.72
N CYS A 56 16.65 10.56 -2.93
CA CYS A 56 15.98 9.47 -3.63
C CYS A 56 16.91 8.27 -3.85
N LYS A 57 18.19 8.52 -4.19
CA LYS A 57 19.20 7.46 -4.32
C LYS A 57 19.45 6.74 -2.99
N MET A 58 19.62 7.49 -1.89
CA MET A 58 19.81 6.90 -0.56
C MET A 58 18.62 6.01 -0.14
N VAL A 59 17.40 6.53 -0.27
CA VAL A 59 16.17 5.78 0.06
C VAL A 59 16.02 4.55 -0.81
N THR A 60 16.29 4.68 -2.12
CA THR A 60 16.21 3.56 -3.06
C THR A 60 17.17 2.44 -2.67
N ASN A 61 18.44 2.77 -2.40
CA ASN A 61 19.45 1.80 -2.04
C ASN A 61 19.10 1.07 -0.74
N ARG A 62 18.72 1.82 0.31
CA ARG A 62 18.29 1.22 1.58
C ARG A 62 17.05 0.34 1.44
N SER A 63 16.12 0.75 0.57
CA SER A 63 14.90 -0.05 0.30
C SER A 63 15.24 -1.35 -0.42
N ILE A 64 16.18 -1.33 -1.37
CA ILE A 64 16.68 -2.55 -2.03
C ILE A 64 17.36 -3.47 -1.02
N ASP A 65 18.23 -2.95 -0.16
CA ASP A 65 18.92 -3.73 0.86
C ASP A 65 17.94 -4.36 1.86
N LYS A 66 16.91 -3.59 2.27
CA LYS A 66 15.81 -4.10 3.09
C LYS A 66 15.05 -5.23 2.39
N LEU A 67 14.70 -5.09 1.11
CA LEU A 67 14.03 -6.16 0.36
C LEU A 67 14.87 -7.44 0.30
N ARG A 68 16.18 -7.33 0.07
CA ARG A 68 17.10 -8.46 0.01
C ARG A 68 17.18 -9.19 1.36
N SER A 69 17.28 -8.44 2.46
CA SER A 69 17.31 -9.03 3.80
C SER A 69 15.96 -9.66 4.20
N ALA A 70 14.85 -9.07 3.75
CA ALA A 70 13.50 -9.55 4.04
C ALA A 70 13.04 -10.71 3.14
N ALA A 71 13.73 -10.98 2.02
CA ALA A 71 13.38 -12.06 1.09
C ALA A 71 13.30 -13.42 1.80
N HIS A 72 14.21 -13.68 2.75
CA HIS A 72 14.16 -14.89 3.58
C HIS A 72 12.96 -14.92 4.52
N LYS A 73 12.56 -13.78 5.10
CA LYS A 73 11.36 -13.70 5.97
C LYS A 73 10.07 -13.99 5.20
N ARG A 74 9.97 -13.57 3.93
CA ARG A 74 8.81 -13.86 3.07
C ARG A 74 8.66 -15.35 2.75
N ASN A 75 9.77 -16.09 2.64
CA ASN A 75 9.73 -17.53 2.34
C ASN A 75 9.14 -18.37 3.48
N VAL A 76 9.16 -17.85 4.72
CA VAL A 76 8.62 -18.53 5.92
C VAL A 76 7.26 -17.92 6.33
N TYR A 77 6.70 -17.02 5.52
CA TYR A 77 5.46 -16.33 5.86
C TYR A 77 4.27 -17.28 5.79
N VAL A 78 3.44 -17.28 6.83
CA VAL A 78 2.24 -18.12 6.92
C VAL A 78 1.03 -17.35 6.37
N GLY A 79 0.44 -17.86 5.30
CA GLY A 79 -0.76 -17.30 4.67
C GLY A 79 -0.45 -16.28 3.57
N MET A 80 -1.46 -15.50 3.20
CA MET A 80 -1.31 -14.47 2.17
C MET A 80 -0.51 -13.29 2.68
N TRP A 81 0.39 -12.77 1.86
CA TRP A 81 1.07 -11.49 2.10
C TRP A 81 0.32 -10.34 1.43
N LEU A 82 -0.10 -9.35 2.21
CA LEU A 82 -0.60 -8.08 1.71
C LEU A 82 0.36 -6.94 2.10
N PRO A 83 0.49 -5.87 1.29
CA PRO A 83 1.11 -4.63 1.74
C PRO A 83 0.44 -4.09 3.01
N GLU A 84 1.19 -3.44 3.88
CA GLU A 84 0.60 -2.71 5.01
C GLU A 84 -0.38 -1.66 4.48
N PRO A 85 -1.53 -1.45 5.13
CA PRO A 85 -2.47 -0.41 4.71
C PRO A 85 -1.95 0.96 5.13
N PHE A 86 -1.83 1.87 4.18
CA PHE A 86 -1.68 3.30 4.48
C PHE A 86 -3.06 3.94 4.57
N VAL A 87 -3.34 4.61 5.69
CA VAL A 87 -4.60 5.32 5.94
C VAL A 87 -4.31 6.80 5.83
N GLU A 88 -4.93 7.46 4.85
CA GLU A 88 -4.74 8.90 4.64
C GLU A 88 -5.57 9.70 5.65
N GLU A 89 -4.93 10.66 6.31
CA GLU A 89 -5.63 11.66 7.11
C GLU A 89 -6.10 12.79 6.19
N ILE A 90 -7.43 12.95 6.08
CA ILE A 90 -8.07 13.90 5.15
C ILE A 90 -7.71 15.37 5.49
N ASP A 91 -7.20 15.61 6.69
CA ASP A 91 -6.96 16.95 7.24
C ASP A 91 -5.50 17.45 7.05
N ASP A 92 -4.60 16.69 6.41
CA ASP A 92 -3.24 17.16 6.05
C ASP A 92 -3.12 17.48 4.55
N PRO A 93 -3.13 18.77 4.15
CA PRO A 93 -2.98 19.19 2.76
C PRO A 93 -1.62 18.82 2.13
N SER A 94 -0.58 18.61 2.95
CA SER A 94 0.78 18.33 2.50
C SER A 94 0.97 16.86 2.07
N GLU A 95 0.25 15.93 2.70
CA GLU A 95 0.20 14.52 2.29
C GLU A 95 -0.58 14.30 0.99
N SER A 96 -1.56 15.18 0.72
CA SER A 96 -2.49 15.07 -0.41
C SER A 96 -1.85 15.25 -1.79
N PHE A 97 -0.76 16.02 -1.94
CA PHE A 97 -0.25 16.40 -3.27
C PHE A 97 0.68 15.36 -3.91
N VAL A 98 1.53 14.68 -3.13
CA VAL A 98 2.52 13.71 -3.63
C VAL A 98 1.88 12.33 -3.88
N MET A 99 0.73 12.05 -3.27
CA MET A 99 -0.05 10.82 -3.41
C MET A 99 -1.19 10.88 -4.44
N LYS A 100 -1.30 11.98 -5.22
CA LYS A 100 -2.37 12.18 -6.23
C LYS A 100 -2.49 11.05 -7.27
N GLU A 101 -1.44 10.24 -7.46
CA GLU A 101 -1.58 8.93 -8.09
C GLU A 101 -1.85 7.85 -7.04
N SER A 102 -3.15 7.64 -6.75
CA SER A 102 -3.67 6.69 -5.76
C SER A 102 -2.90 5.37 -5.73
N ILE A 103 -2.26 5.08 -4.60
CA ILE A 103 -1.48 3.86 -4.38
C ILE A 103 -2.40 2.71 -4.00
N SER A 104 -3.20 2.20 -4.93
CA SER A 104 -4.12 1.08 -4.60
C SER A 104 -3.36 -0.15 -4.08
N THR A 105 -3.96 -0.88 -3.13
CA THR A 105 -3.43 -2.17 -2.64
C THR A 105 -3.19 -3.15 -3.80
N ALA A 106 -4.08 -3.14 -4.80
CA ALA A 106 -3.91 -3.92 -6.02
C ALA A 106 -2.60 -3.57 -6.74
N TYR A 107 -2.34 -2.28 -6.94
CA TYR A 107 -1.12 -1.79 -7.60
C TYR A 107 0.15 -2.16 -6.82
N LEU A 108 0.16 -2.01 -5.50
CA LEU A 108 1.29 -2.46 -4.65
C LEU A 108 1.55 -3.96 -4.79
N LEU A 109 0.50 -4.78 -4.84
CA LEU A 109 0.63 -6.21 -5.11
C LEU A 109 1.21 -6.49 -6.51
N LEU A 110 0.87 -5.68 -7.53
CA LEU A 110 1.47 -5.80 -8.85
C LEU A 110 2.97 -5.49 -8.83
N LEU A 111 3.35 -4.39 -8.17
CA LEU A 111 4.75 -4.00 -7.98
C LEU A 111 5.54 -5.09 -7.25
N GLN A 112 4.93 -5.73 -6.25
CA GLN A 112 5.56 -6.79 -5.47
C GLN A 112 5.86 -8.08 -6.26
N GLN A 113 5.28 -8.25 -7.46
CA GLN A 113 5.62 -9.36 -8.37
C GLN A 113 6.88 -9.11 -9.19
N LEU A 114 7.33 -7.87 -9.29
CA LEU A 114 8.60 -7.53 -9.94
C LEU A 114 9.78 -7.86 -9.03
N THR A 115 10.92 -8.17 -9.64
CA THR A 115 12.21 -8.20 -8.93
C THR A 115 12.52 -6.83 -8.33
N GLU A 116 13.37 -6.77 -7.31
CA GLU A 116 13.76 -5.54 -6.62
C GLU A 116 14.15 -4.41 -7.58
N VAL A 117 15.02 -4.72 -8.54
CA VAL A 117 15.53 -3.76 -9.52
C VAL A 117 14.45 -3.37 -10.53
N GLU A 118 13.67 -4.32 -11.03
CA GLU A 118 12.55 -4.00 -11.94
C GLU A 118 11.55 -3.06 -11.30
N ARG A 119 11.22 -3.32 -10.02
CA ARG A 119 10.30 -2.49 -9.25
C ARG A 119 10.81 -1.06 -9.13
N VAL A 120 12.07 -0.89 -8.74
CA VAL A 120 12.69 0.44 -8.60
C VAL A 120 12.75 1.17 -9.93
N VAL A 121 13.23 0.52 -10.99
CA VAL A 121 13.31 1.13 -12.33
C VAL A 121 11.91 1.53 -12.82
N PHE A 122 10.90 0.70 -12.57
CA PHE A 122 9.51 1.02 -12.92
C PHE A 122 8.98 2.22 -12.13
N ILE A 123 9.15 2.24 -10.81
CA ILE A 123 8.66 3.33 -9.95
C ILE A 123 9.34 4.66 -10.31
N LEU A 124 10.68 4.69 -10.38
CA LEU A 124 11.43 5.92 -10.67
C LEU A 124 11.05 6.50 -12.05
N ARG A 125 10.78 5.63 -13.03
CA ARG A 125 10.41 6.06 -14.38
C ARG A 125 8.94 6.45 -14.52
N GLU A 126 8.01 5.61 -14.09
CA GLU A 126 6.57 5.80 -14.31
C GLU A 126 6.00 6.82 -13.34
N VAL A 127 6.34 6.72 -12.05
CA VAL A 127 5.73 7.53 -10.99
C VAL A 127 6.51 8.83 -10.76
N PHE A 128 7.83 8.74 -10.73
CA PHE A 128 8.68 9.90 -10.40
C PHE A 128 9.26 10.63 -11.61
N SER A 129 9.01 10.13 -12.83
CA SER A 129 9.42 10.73 -14.11
C SER A 129 10.93 10.95 -14.29
N TYR A 130 11.78 10.21 -13.59
CA TYR A 130 13.24 10.28 -13.76
C TYR A 130 13.65 9.81 -15.16
N ASP A 131 14.72 10.38 -15.71
CA ASP A 131 15.31 9.90 -16.96
C ASP A 131 16.12 8.60 -16.76
N TYR A 132 16.52 7.96 -17.86
CA TYR A 132 17.19 6.66 -17.75
C TYR A 132 18.63 6.78 -17.25
N GLU A 133 19.24 7.94 -17.44
CA GLU A 133 20.60 8.30 -17.02
C GLU A 133 20.66 8.46 -15.50
N GLU A 134 19.70 9.18 -14.92
CA GLU A 134 19.53 9.33 -13.48
C GLU A 134 19.22 7.98 -12.83
N ILE A 135 18.26 7.22 -13.38
CA ILE A 135 17.93 5.88 -12.87
C ILE A 135 19.15 4.96 -12.91
N ALA A 136 19.91 4.98 -14.01
CA ALA A 136 21.16 4.24 -14.16
C ALA A 136 22.17 4.54 -13.04
N SER A 137 22.31 5.82 -12.67
CA SER A 137 23.18 6.25 -11.57
C SER A 137 22.70 5.78 -10.18
N ILE A 138 21.40 5.55 -10.02
CA ILE A 138 20.79 5.08 -8.77
C ILE A 138 20.94 3.56 -8.63
N VAL A 139 20.59 2.80 -9.67
CA VAL A 139 20.55 1.32 -9.60
C VAL A 139 21.85 0.63 -10.05
N ASP A 140 22.88 1.42 -10.33
CA ASP A 140 24.20 0.97 -10.82
C ASP A 140 24.09 0.08 -12.07
N LYS A 141 23.49 0.64 -13.13
CA LYS A 141 23.32 -0.01 -14.45
C LYS A 141 23.53 1.00 -15.57
N SER A 142 23.62 0.53 -16.82
CA SER A 142 23.59 1.42 -17.98
C SER A 142 22.16 1.91 -18.28
N SER A 143 22.02 3.12 -18.82
CA SER A 143 20.72 3.69 -19.22
C SER A 143 19.96 2.79 -20.21
N VAL A 144 20.69 2.15 -21.14
CA VAL A 144 20.15 1.15 -22.08
C VAL A 144 19.55 -0.05 -21.36
N ASN A 145 20.21 -0.55 -20.30
CA ASN A 145 19.67 -1.65 -19.50
C ASN A 145 18.44 -1.20 -18.71
N CYS A 146 18.44 0.00 -18.13
CA CYS A 146 17.28 0.57 -17.44
C CYS A 146 16.06 0.66 -18.37
N ARG A 147 16.23 1.10 -19.62
CA ARG A 147 15.15 1.14 -20.61
C ARG A 147 14.57 -0.25 -20.91
N LYS A 148 15.42 -1.27 -21.07
CA LYS A 148 14.96 -2.66 -21.29
C LYS A 148 14.22 -3.21 -20.07
N ILE A 149 14.74 -2.99 -18.87
CA ILE A 149 14.12 -3.40 -17.61
C ILE A 149 12.75 -2.74 -17.46
N PHE A 150 12.66 -1.44 -17.70
CA PHE A 150 11.40 -0.69 -17.65
C PHE A 150 10.36 -1.27 -18.61
N GLN A 151 10.71 -1.49 -19.88
CA GLN A 151 9.79 -2.06 -20.87
C GLN A 151 9.26 -3.45 -20.44
N ARG A 152 10.12 -4.30 -19.88
CA ARG A 152 9.74 -5.62 -19.36
C ARG A 152 8.80 -5.50 -18.16
N ALA A 153 9.17 -4.68 -17.17
CA ALA A 153 8.39 -4.44 -15.97
C ALA A 153 7.01 -3.86 -16.30
N ARG A 154 6.96 -2.85 -17.18
CA ARG A 154 5.73 -2.19 -17.64
C ARG A 154 4.80 -3.17 -18.35
N LYS A 155 5.32 -4.04 -19.22
CA LYS A 155 4.53 -5.09 -19.87
C LYS A 155 3.91 -6.04 -18.83
N SER A 156 4.69 -6.47 -17.84
CA SER A 156 4.21 -7.36 -16.77
C SER A 156 3.12 -6.75 -15.87
N ILE A 157 3.04 -5.41 -15.81
CA ILE A 157 2.04 -4.69 -15.00
C ILE A 157 0.81 -4.31 -15.83
N LEU A 158 0.98 -3.81 -17.06
CA LEU A 158 -0.11 -3.30 -17.90
C LEU A 158 -0.95 -4.39 -18.58
N ASP A 159 -0.47 -5.64 -18.65
CA ASP A 159 -1.28 -6.78 -19.10
C ASP A 159 -2.37 -7.20 -18.07
N LYS A 160 -2.63 -6.38 -17.04
CA LYS A 160 -3.60 -6.63 -15.95
C LYS A 160 -4.81 -5.68 -16.03
N PRO A 161 -5.95 -6.02 -15.38
CA PRO A 161 -7.24 -5.38 -15.63
C PRO A 161 -7.22 -3.85 -15.49
N LYS A 162 -7.98 -3.18 -16.36
CA LYS A 162 -8.12 -1.72 -16.37
C LYS A 162 -8.64 -1.23 -15.01
N GLN A 163 -8.07 -0.11 -14.54
CA GLN A 163 -8.59 0.60 -13.38
C GLN A 163 -10.06 0.99 -13.61
N SER A 164 -10.84 0.96 -12.54
CA SER A 164 -12.25 1.36 -12.58
C SER A 164 -12.39 2.82 -12.97
N THR A 165 -13.41 3.14 -13.76
CA THR A 165 -13.79 4.51 -14.14
C THR A 165 -14.70 5.18 -13.09
N LEU A 166 -14.97 4.51 -11.97
CA LEU A 166 -15.79 5.06 -10.90
C LEU A 166 -15.15 6.29 -10.28
N SER A 167 -15.97 7.26 -9.87
CA SER A 167 -15.50 8.35 -9.01
C SER A 167 -15.30 7.84 -7.57
N THR A 168 -14.38 8.46 -6.83
CA THR A 168 -14.13 8.16 -5.41
C THR A 168 -15.41 8.22 -4.57
N LYS A 169 -16.30 9.18 -4.85
CA LYS A 169 -17.61 9.29 -4.19
C LYS A 169 -18.50 8.06 -4.43
N LYS A 170 -18.57 7.56 -5.68
CA LYS A 170 -19.37 6.37 -6.00
C LYS A 170 -18.76 5.10 -5.39
N MET A 171 -17.43 5.01 -5.35
CA MET A 171 -16.73 3.94 -4.63
C MET A 171 -17.08 3.94 -3.14
N ALA A 172 -17.08 5.11 -2.48
CA ALA A 172 -17.43 5.23 -1.06
C ALA A 172 -18.86 4.75 -0.77
N ILE A 173 -19.84 5.13 -1.60
CA ILE A 173 -21.23 4.65 -1.49
C ILE A 173 -21.31 3.13 -1.57
N TYR A 174 -20.52 2.48 -2.44
CA TYR A 174 -20.50 1.03 -2.56
C TYR A 174 -19.89 0.35 -1.32
N VAL A 175 -18.84 0.94 -0.75
CA VAL A 175 -18.22 0.47 0.49
C VAL A 175 -19.19 0.62 1.68
N GLU A 176 -19.83 1.77 1.82
CA GLU A 176 -20.85 2.01 2.86
C GLU A 176 -22.03 1.05 2.72
N LYS A 177 -22.51 0.81 1.49
CA LYS A 177 -23.56 -0.18 1.23
C LYS A 177 -23.12 -1.60 1.58
N PHE A 178 -21.88 -1.99 1.25
CA PHE A 178 -21.32 -3.28 1.64
C PHE A 178 -21.32 -3.45 3.16
N VAL A 179 -20.83 -2.46 3.91
CA VAL A 179 -20.73 -2.50 5.37
C VAL A 179 -22.11 -2.48 6.04
N SER A 180 -23.01 -1.59 5.63
CA SER A 180 -24.36 -1.51 6.19
C SER A 180 -25.17 -2.80 5.92
N SER A 181 -25.03 -3.39 4.74
CA SER A 181 -25.65 -4.69 4.42
C SER A 181 -25.09 -5.80 5.31
N LEU A 182 -23.78 -5.79 5.59
CA LEU A 182 -23.15 -6.71 6.53
C LEU A 182 -23.71 -6.54 7.96
N GLN A 183 -23.81 -5.30 8.46
CA GLN A 183 -24.31 -5.01 9.80
C GLN A 183 -25.79 -5.40 9.98
N CYS A 184 -26.61 -5.23 8.94
CA CYS A 184 -28.04 -5.57 8.96
C CYS A 184 -28.36 -7.04 8.61
N GLY A 185 -27.35 -7.86 8.26
CA GLY A 185 -27.59 -9.23 7.81
C GLY A 185 -28.21 -9.34 6.39
N ASP A 186 -28.12 -8.29 5.58
CA ASP A 186 -28.69 -8.22 4.23
C ASP A 186 -27.72 -8.81 3.18
N ALA A 187 -27.87 -10.11 2.91
CA ALA A 187 -27.08 -10.79 1.89
C ALA A 187 -27.31 -10.22 0.49
N GLN A 188 -28.53 -9.77 0.19
CA GLN A 188 -28.91 -9.29 -1.14
C GLN A 188 -28.25 -7.93 -1.41
N GLY A 189 -28.27 -7.02 -0.42
CA GLY A 189 -27.56 -5.74 -0.49
C GLY A 189 -26.07 -5.88 -0.75
N MET A 190 -25.42 -6.91 -0.15
CA MET A 190 -24.01 -7.23 -0.44
C MET A 190 -23.82 -7.74 -1.88
N LEU A 191 -24.69 -8.62 -2.38
CA LEU A 191 -24.61 -9.15 -3.77
C LEU A 191 -24.74 -8.05 -4.83
N GLU A 192 -25.48 -6.98 -4.54
CA GLU A 192 -25.67 -5.86 -5.47
C GLU A 192 -24.36 -5.10 -5.74
N VAL A 193 -23.50 -4.95 -4.73
CA VAL A 193 -22.23 -4.20 -4.83
C VAL A 193 -21.03 -5.08 -5.19
N LEU A 194 -21.12 -6.39 -4.97
CA LEU A 194 -20.07 -7.36 -5.27
C LEU A 194 -20.15 -7.86 -6.71
N LYS A 195 -18.99 -8.03 -7.36
CA LYS A 195 -18.86 -8.80 -8.60
C LYS A 195 -19.06 -10.30 -8.27
N THR A 196 -19.64 -11.08 -9.18
CA THR A 196 -19.93 -12.50 -8.92
C THR A 196 -18.67 -13.31 -8.63
N ASP A 197 -17.58 -13.03 -9.34
CA ASP A 197 -16.23 -13.60 -9.21
C ASP A 197 -15.32 -12.78 -8.28
N VAL A 198 -15.89 -12.00 -7.36
CA VAL A 198 -15.12 -11.23 -6.37
C VAL A 198 -14.15 -12.13 -5.59
N ILE A 199 -12.96 -11.60 -5.32
CA ILE A 199 -11.90 -12.31 -4.60
C ILE A 199 -11.59 -11.57 -3.30
N LEU A 200 -11.66 -12.30 -2.19
CA LEU A 200 -11.18 -11.83 -0.89
C LEU A 200 -9.76 -12.39 -0.66
N ARG A 201 -8.82 -11.50 -0.35
CA ARG A 201 -7.48 -11.84 0.12
C ARG A 201 -7.31 -11.30 1.53
N ALA A 202 -6.80 -12.12 2.43
CA ALA A 202 -6.69 -11.74 3.82
C ALA A 202 -5.32 -12.09 4.39
N ASP A 203 -4.69 -11.15 5.08
CA ASP A 203 -3.37 -11.31 5.68
C ASP A 203 -3.48 -11.20 7.20
N GLY A 204 -3.19 -12.31 7.89
CA GLY A 204 -3.12 -12.40 9.35
C GLY A 204 -1.73 -12.75 9.87
N GLY A 205 -0.74 -12.91 8.99
CA GLY A 205 0.65 -13.22 9.33
C GLY A 205 0.89 -14.42 10.25
N GLY A 206 -0.04 -15.39 10.26
CA GLY A 206 -0.01 -16.52 11.21
C GLY A 206 -0.29 -16.14 12.68
N LYS A 207 -0.60 -14.87 12.96
CA LYS A 207 -0.89 -14.33 14.30
C LYS A 207 -2.38 -14.11 14.55
N ALA A 208 -3.14 -13.86 13.49
CA ALA A 208 -4.59 -13.74 13.53
C ALA A 208 -5.23 -14.83 12.68
N THR A 209 -6.36 -15.38 13.14
CA THR A 209 -7.14 -16.36 12.38
C THR A 209 -7.75 -15.70 11.14
N THR A 210 -7.35 -16.16 9.96
CA THR A 210 -7.86 -15.66 8.69
C THR A 210 -7.80 -16.70 7.60
N ALA A 211 -8.34 -16.39 6.42
CA ALA A 211 -8.24 -17.24 5.25
C ALA A 211 -6.79 -17.31 4.75
N ILE A 212 -6.18 -18.49 4.80
CA ILE A 212 -4.80 -18.74 4.34
C ILE A 212 -4.70 -18.60 2.81
N HIS A 213 -5.78 -18.93 2.10
CA HIS A 213 -5.88 -18.86 0.65
C HIS A 213 -6.97 -17.85 0.22
N PRO A 214 -6.87 -17.27 -0.99
CA PRO A 214 -7.91 -16.41 -1.51
C PRO A 214 -9.27 -17.11 -1.52
N ILE A 215 -10.31 -16.39 -1.14
CA ILE A 215 -11.69 -16.86 -1.22
C ILE A 215 -12.30 -16.29 -2.48
N TYR A 216 -12.84 -17.16 -3.31
CA TYR A 216 -13.49 -16.83 -4.57
C TYR A 216 -15.01 -16.88 -4.38
N SER A 217 -15.71 -15.99 -5.10
CA SER A 217 -17.15 -15.85 -5.17
C SER A 217 -17.81 -15.05 -4.05
N ALA A 218 -18.81 -14.26 -4.46
CA ALA A 218 -19.57 -13.41 -3.55
C ALA A 218 -20.24 -14.21 -2.43
N ASP A 219 -20.86 -15.36 -2.75
CA ASP A 219 -21.57 -16.18 -1.75
C ASP A 219 -20.68 -16.67 -0.61
N ARG A 220 -19.46 -17.11 -0.91
CA ARG A 220 -18.52 -17.59 0.11
C ARG A 220 -18.03 -16.44 0.99
N ILE A 221 -17.79 -15.29 0.37
CA ILE A 221 -17.33 -14.07 1.05
C ILE A 221 -18.42 -13.53 1.98
N ILE A 222 -19.67 -13.45 1.51
CA ILE A 222 -20.81 -13.01 2.33
C ILE A 222 -20.98 -13.91 3.56
N ARG A 223 -20.95 -15.24 3.37
CA ARG A 223 -21.03 -16.20 4.50
C ARG A 223 -19.89 -16.01 5.50
N LEU A 224 -18.67 -15.78 5.03
CA LEU A 224 -17.53 -15.51 5.91
C LEU A 224 -17.76 -14.24 6.72
N PHE A 225 -18.12 -13.13 6.06
CA PHE A 225 -18.33 -11.85 6.74
C PHE A 225 -19.44 -11.93 7.78
N PHE A 226 -20.57 -12.60 7.50
CA PHE A 226 -21.59 -12.86 8.53
C PHE A 226 -21.08 -13.73 9.67
N GLY A 227 -20.22 -14.71 9.39
CA GLY A 227 -19.57 -15.53 10.41
C GLY A 227 -18.62 -14.75 11.30
N ILE A 228 -17.87 -13.79 10.75
CA ILE A 228 -17.02 -12.85 11.49
C ILE A 228 -17.91 -11.89 12.30
N GLY A 229 -18.97 -11.36 11.68
CA GLY A 229 -19.96 -10.47 12.28
C GLY A 229 -20.48 -10.97 13.62
N LYS A 230 -20.83 -12.25 13.69
CA LYS A 230 -21.33 -12.92 14.90
C LYS A 230 -20.34 -13.02 16.06
N LYS A 231 -19.04 -12.76 15.80
CA LYS A 231 -17.97 -12.84 16.81
C LYS A 231 -17.54 -11.46 17.32
N PHE A 232 -18.04 -10.37 16.73
CA PHE A 232 -17.74 -9.05 17.27
C PHE A 232 -18.40 -8.86 18.64
N PRO A 233 -17.76 -8.12 19.56
CA PRO A 233 -18.42 -7.67 20.78
C PRO A 233 -19.58 -6.72 20.44
N GLU A 234 -20.43 -6.45 21.43
CA GLU A 234 -21.55 -5.50 21.29
C GLU A 234 -21.08 -4.10 20.89
N GLU A 235 -19.92 -3.66 21.42
CA GLU A 235 -19.32 -2.37 21.11
C GLU A 235 -18.06 -2.54 20.24
N TYR A 236 -18.15 -2.04 19.01
CA TYR A 236 -17.03 -1.87 18.08
C TYR A 236 -17.28 -0.64 17.21
N ASN A 237 -16.20 -0.01 16.75
CA ASN A 237 -16.30 1.18 15.89
C ASN A 237 -15.92 0.85 14.46
N VAL A 238 -16.63 1.47 13.52
CA VAL A 238 -16.36 1.36 12.08
C VAL A 238 -16.13 2.75 11.53
N ASP A 239 -14.90 3.00 11.08
CA ASP A 239 -14.50 4.26 10.47
C ASP A 239 -14.35 4.08 8.95
N TYR A 240 -14.93 5.00 8.18
CA TYR A 240 -14.72 5.08 6.73
C TYR A 240 -13.57 6.06 6.46
N LYS A 241 -12.51 5.56 5.82
CA LYS A 241 -11.29 6.33 5.54
C LYS A 241 -10.78 6.04 4.14
N MET A 242 -9.90 6.89 3.65
CA MET A 242 -9.12 6.57 2.45
C MET A 242 -8.00 5.60 2.86
N VAL A 243 -7.98 4.42 2.25
CA VAL A 243 -6.97 3.38 2.48
C VAL A 243 -6.29 3.11 1.15
N ASN A 244 -4.99 3.38 1.07
CA ASN A 244 -4.21 3.17 -0.15
C ASN A 244 -4.86 3.87 -1.37
N GLY A 245 -5.27 5.13 -1.23
CA GLY A 245 -5.84 5.94 -2.31
C GLY A 245 -7.26 5.59 -2.75
N ALA A 246 -7.96 4.68 -2.05
CA ALA A 246 -9.35 4.32 -2.33
C ALA A 246 -10.20 4.29 -1.04
N PRO A 247 -11.54 4.46 -1.12
CA PRO A 247 -12.40 4.31 0.05
C PRO A 247 -12.25 2.92 0.67
N GLY A 248 -12.04 2.89 1.98
CA GLY A 248 -11.81 1.70 2.77
C GLY A 248 -12.46 1.80 4.15
N VAL A 249 -12.29 0.74 4.94
CA VAL A 249 -12.95 0.58 6.24
C VAL A 249 -11.93 0.18 7.28
N ILE A 250 -11.99 0.84 8.43
CA ILE A 250 -11.20 0.49 9.61
C ILE A 250 -12.18 0.02 10.68
N VAL A 251 -11.94 -1.17 11.23
CA VAL A 251 -12.73 -1.70 12.33
C VAL A 251 -11.88 -1.70 13.59
N LYS A 252 -12.35 -0.99 14.61
CA LYS A 252 -11.72 -0.92 15.93
C LYS A 252 -12.51 -1.74 16.93
N VAL A 253 -11.82 -2.63 17.63
CA VAL A 253 -12.36 -3.43 18.73
C VAL A 253 -11.59 -3.07 19.99
N ASN A 254 -12.28 -2.74 21.09
CA ASN A 254 -11.64 -2.25 22.32
C ASN A 254 -10.68 -1.07 22.06
N ASN A 255 -11.12 -0.12 21.21
CA ASN A 255 -10.36 1.03 20.76
C ASN A 255 -9.03 0.72 20.02
N LYS A 256 -8.85 -0.51 19.53
CA LYS A 256 -7.69 -0.93 18.73
C LYS A 256 -8.10 -1.32 17.31
N VAL A 257 -7.41 -0.79 16.31
CA VAL A 257 -7.54 -1.17 14.91
C VAL A 257 -7.23 -2.66 14.77
N THR A 258 -8.27 -3.43 14.42
CA THR A 258 -8.22 -4.89 14.33
C THR A 258 -8.38 -5.37 12.89
N TYR A 259 -9.18 -4.67 12.09
CA TYR A 259 -9.35 -4.95 10.67
C TYR A 259 -9.15 -3.67 9.87
N VAL A 260 -8.44 -3.78 8.75
CA VAL A 260 -8.45 -2.75 7.70
C VAL A 260 -8.83 -3.41 6.38
N LEU A 261 -9.88 -2.89 5.76
CA LEU A 261 -10.40 -3.35 4.48
C LEU A 261 -10.12 -2.29 3.42
N SER A 262 -9.50 -2.72 2.31
CA SER A 262 -9.41 -1.93 1.08
C SER A 262 -10.03 -2.69 -0.08
N PHE A 263 -10.46 -1.96 -1.10
CA PHE A 263 -11.29 -2.50 -2.17
C PHE A 263 -10.69 -2.15 -3.53
N SER A 264 -10.80 -3.06 -4.50
CA SER A 264 -10.64 -2.72 -5.91
C SER A 264 -11.96 -2.86 -6.63
N PHE A 265 -12.14 -2.04 -7.65
CA PHE A 265 -13.36 -2.01 -8.45
C PHE A 265 -13.08 -2.42 -9.89
N GLU A 266 -14.03 -3.10 -10.50
CA GLU A 266 -14.04 -3.43 -11.93
C GLU A 266 -15.49 -3.46 -12.40
N ASN A 267 -15.79 -2.91 -13.59
CA ASN A 267 -17.14 -2.84 -14.16
C ASN A 267 -18.17 -2.31 -13.14
N GLU A 268 -17.80 -1.23 -12.46
CA GLU A 268 -18.60 -0.57 -11.42
C GLU A 268 -18.93 -1.39 -10.16
N LYS A 269 -18.33 -2.56 -9.96
CA LYS A 269 -18.55 -3.40 -8.76
C LYS A 269 -17.25 -3.67 -8.01
N ILE A 270 -17.38 -4.06 -6.74
CA ILE A 270 -16.25 -4.53 -5.94
C ILE A 270 -15.75 -5.86 -6.52
N SER A 271 -14.52 -5.86 -7.04
CA SER A 271 -13.87 -7.01 -7.68
C SER A 271 -12.88 -7.72 -6.77
N ASN A 272 -12.23 -6.99 -5.87
CA ASN A 272 -11.38 -7.57 -4.83
C ASN A 272 -11.59 -6.87 -3.51
N ILE A 273 -11.51 -7.64 -2.43
CA ILE A 273 -11.46 -7.16 -1.05
C ILE A 273 -10.11 -7.60 -0.48
N TYR A 274 -9.38 -6.66 0.11
CA TYR A 274 -8.12 -6.92 0.81
C TYR A 274 -8.34 -6.67 2.29
N MET A 275 -8.23 -7.71 3.10
CA MET A 275 -8.48 -7.66 4.53
C MET A 275 -7.17 -7.84 5.31
N MET A 276 -6.64 -6.75 5.87
CA MET A 276 -5.50 -6.79 6.77
C MET A 276 -5.99 -7.03 8.21
N VAL A 277 -5.49 -8.11 8.83
CA VAL A 277 -5.75 -8.46 10.23
C VAL A 277 -4.47 -8.86 10.97
N ASN A 278 -3.32 -8.78 10.30
CA ASN A 278 -2.03 -9.04 10.93
C ASN A 278 -1.74 -7.91 11.93
N PRO A 279 -1.69 -8.17 13.24
CA PRO A 279 -1.49 -7.14 14.25
C PRO A 279 -0.16 -6.40 14.10
N GLU A 280 0.90 -7.07 13.60
CA GLU A 280 2.19 -6.40 13.37
C GLU A 280 2.10 -5.35 12.26
N LYS A 281 1.36 -5.66 11.19
CA LYS A 281 1.12 -4.75 10.07
C LYS A 281 0.07 -3.67 10.36
N LEU A 282 -0.50 -3.67 11.57
CA LEU A 282 -1.47 -2.69 12.04
C LEU A 282 -0.93 -1.88 13.23
N MET A 283 0.33 -2.08 13.63
CA MET A 283 0.91 -1.38 14.79
C MET A 283 0.98 0.12 14.57
N HIS A 284 1.33 0.58 13.37
CA HIS A 284 1.40 2.00 13.01
C HIS A 284 0.05 2.72 13.10
N LEU A 285 -1.07 1.99 13.04
CA LEU A 285 -2.43 2.54 13.20
C LEU A 285 -2.93 2.50 14.65
N ASN A 286 -2.16 1.91 15.56
CA ASN A 286 -2.51 1.74 16.98
C ASN A 286 -1.56 2.51 17.91
N VAL A 287 -0.80 3.47 17.37
CA VAL A 287 0.04 4.35 18.17
C VAL A 287 -0.89 5.19 19.05
N THR A 288 -0.73 5.05 20.36
CA THR A 288 -1.52 5.82 21.34
C THR A 288 -0.95 7.23 21.34
N VAL A 289 -1.70 8.20 20.82
CA VAL A 289 -1.42 9.63 21.01
C VAL A 289 -1.85 10.03 22.43
#